data_AF-A0A9E1L7B5-F1
#
_entry.id   AF-A0A9E1L7B5-F1
#
_cell.length_a   1.000
_cell.length_b   1.000
_cell.length_c   1.000
_cell.angle_alpha   90.00
_cell.angle_beta   90.00
_cell.angle_gamma   90.00
#
_symmetry.space_group_name_H-M   'P 1'
#
loop_
_entity.id
_entity.type
_entity.pdbx_description
1 polymer ?
#
loop_
_entity_poly.entity_id
_entity_poly.type
_entity_poly.pdbx_seq_one_letter_code
_entity_poly.pdbx_strand_id
1 'polypeptide(L)'
;MSLLAEFTPVYFMSPWKPFLVVAAFIAWAWLVGTKLDKDATKFHFDPVKWNSYQLGGAAVALATMLFIPNFYVSFPIGFALLFGTTLVYWKFRNAEVPESEQFQLGTDGLRKRAELRKAMKAGRAVALKFEGHNGEVPVPDKTDDKLLAYLDAETLLSPALENRATRLEIKLNSKGCQGIYIVDGIPSKTDVLSAKDGVAAVGFLKEIAGADPADVRKKQHGAFTIMHKGGTTPIDLTASGTTGSHNLKIEFDRLKRIRIPIDSTGLLPKQIEALNVYQQDEHRHGVILVGSAKQQGLTATCYSLVHSHDSYLNNIISLEVENVATLEGVTHQLVGVDGGDYSTNLQTILRRDPEIILSADLNDAASASLAAKSGIDGPLIFVGMHASSFRDLVSKWASLVGDPREAFNSLQAITYQRLVRKVCENCRVAYTPSEDLAKQGLPIKEVEQLYRAGGQLQVKNKVVECPVCRGNGYLGQIGVFETMFLTKDIRKQLIAGDLKAAMALAHREQKLVRLQDAGWAKVSDGTTTLEEFGRVAKSGQSKKKTKKK
;
A
#
# COMPACT_ATOMS: atom_id res chain seq x y z
N MET A 1 -41.73 -67.73 -60.14
CA MET A 1 -42.53 -66.48 -60.07
C MET A 1 -43.04 -66.32 -58.65
N SER A 2 -42.30 -65.60 -57.80
CA SER A 2 -42.73 -65.12 -56.48
C SER A 2 -41.52 -64.46 -55.83
N LEU A 3 -41.26 -63.18 -56.13
CA LEU A 3 -40.34 -62.30 -55.40
C LEU A 3 -40.52 -60.84 -55.88
N LEU A 4 -41.77 -60.37 -55.97
CA LEU A 4 -42.08 -58.96 -56.28
C LEU A 4 -43.27 -58.48 -55.43
N ALA A 5 -43.14 -58.61 -54.11
CA ALA A 5 -44.06 -57.99 -53.18
C ALA A 5 -43.32 -57.73 -51.86
N GLU A 6 -42.47 -56.71 -51.84
CA GLU A 6 -42.07 -55.94 -50.65
C GLU A 6 -41.08 -54.84 -51.06
N PHE A 7 -41.57 -53.80 -51.74
CA PHE A 7 -40.90 -52.50 -51.74
C PHE A 7 -41.96 -51.42 -51.57
N THR A 8 -42.11 -50.97 -50.33
CA THR A 8 -42.70 -49.68 -49.99
C THR A 8 -42.08 -48.58 -50.85
N PRO A 9 -42.78 -47.48 -51.18
CA PRO A 9 -42.16 -46.31 -51.81
C PRO A 9 -41.24 -45.64 -50.79
N VAL A 10 -40.07 -46.22 -50.57
CA VAL A 10 -38.99 -45.60 -49.82
C VAL A 10 -38.53 -44.42 -50.66
N TYR A 11 -38.65 -43.22 -50.12
CA TYR A 11 -38.11 -41.97 -50.65
C TYR A 11 -36.73 -42.17 -51.31
N PHE A 12 -36.70 -42.38 -52.65
CA PHE A 12 -35.44 -42.50 -53.41
C PHE A 12 -34.65 -41.18 -53.42
N MET A 13 -35.27 -40.07 -53.00
CA MET A 13 -34.60 -38.84 -52.63
C MET A 13 -34.89 -38.53 -51.17
N SER A 14 -33.84 -38.56 -50.35
CA SER A 14 -33.88 -38.01 -48.99
C SER A 14 -34.15 -36.50 -49.07
N PRO A 15 -35.31 -36.00 -48.60
CA PRO A 15 -35.75 -34.63 -48.86
C PRO A 15 -34.83 -33.57 -48.28
N TRP A 16 -34.08 -33.86 -47.20
CA TRP A 16 -33.15 -32.91 -46.57
C TRP A 16 -31.82 -32.70 -47.32
N LYS A 17 -31.41 -33.62 -48.21
CA LYS A 17 -30.09 -33.53 -48.88
C LYS A 17 -30.00 -32.33 -49.84
N PRO A 18 -31.00 -32.07 -50.70
CA PRO A 18 -31.04 -30.85 -51.52
C PRO A 18 -31.05 -29.57 -50.67
N PHE A 19 -31.76 -29.55 -49.54
CA PHE A 19 -31.78 -28.37 -48.66
C PHE A 19 -30.39 -28.02 -48.12
N LEU A 20 -29.56 -29.01 -47.78
CA LEU A 20 -28.19 -28.75 -47.32
C LEU A 20 -27.29 -28.21 -48.43
N VAL A 21 -27.41 -28.74 -49.64
CA VAL A 21 -26.67 -28.23 -50.81
C VAL A 21 -27.07 -26.79 -51.08
N VAL A 22 -28.38 -26.51 -51.15
CA VAL A 22 -28.89 -25.15 -51.36
C VAL A 22 -28.47 -24.20 -50.23
N ALA A 23 -28.54 -24.63 -48.97
CA ALA A 23 -28.10 -23.83 -47.83
C ALA A 23 -26.60 -23.48 -47.89
N ALA A 24 -25.75 -24.43 -48.29
CA ALA A 24 -24.32 -24.19 -48.48
C ALA A 24 -24.05 -23.17 -49.60
N PHE A 25 -24.76 -23.27 -50.73
CA PHE A 25 -24.64 -22.32 -51.83
C PHE A 25 -25.21 -20.94 -51.50
N ILE A 26 -26.30 -20.83 -50.74
CA ILE A 26 -26.83 -19.54 -50.25
C ILE A 26 -25.82 -18.87 -49.31
N ALA A 27 -25.26 -19.63 -48.36
CA ALA A 27 -24.25 -19.10 -47.43
C ALA A 27 -22.99 -18.63 -48.17
N TRP A 28 -22.52 -19.40 -49.15
CA TRP A 28 -21.41 -19.04 -50.00
C TRP A 28 -21.71 -17.79 -50.86
N ALA A 29 -22.86 -17.74 -51.54
CA ALA A 29 -23.26 -16.62 -52.39
C ALA A 29 -23.41 -15.31 -51.58
N TRP A 30 -23.98 -15.40 -50.38
CA TRP A 30 -24.05 -14.28 -49.44
C TRP A 30 -22.65 -13.79 -49.05
N LEU A 31 -21.74 -14.69 -48.71
CA LEU A 31 -20.38 -14.33 -48.32
C LEU A 31 -19.61 -13.68 -49.48
N VAL A 32 -19.68 -14.25 -50.68
CA VAL A 32 -19.00 -13.71 -51.86
C VAL A 32 -19.57 -12.34 -52.24
N GLY A 33 -20.89 -12.22 -52.38
CA GLY A 33 -21.53 -10.99 -52.85
C GLY A 33 -21.54 -9.84 -51.84
N THR A 34 -21.58 -10.12 -50.53
CA THR A 34 -21.64 -9.05 -49.52
C THR A 34 -20.29 -8.66 -48.94
N LYS A 35 -19.34 -9.59 -48.86
CA LYS A 35 -18.05 -9.38 -48.21
C LYS A 35 -16.91 -9.36 -49.20
N LEU A 36 -16.71 -10.43 -49.98
CA LEU A 36 -15.52 -10.56 -50.82
C LEU A 36 -15.51 -9.56 -51.98
N ASP A 37 -16.64 -9.34 -52.66
CA ASP A 37 -16.69 -8.45 -53.82
C ASP A 37 -16.44 -6.97 -53.42
N LYS A 38 -17.01 -6.55 -52.28
CA LYS A 38 -16.75 -5.23 -51.69
C LYS A 38 -15.31 -5.06 -51.21
N ASP A 39 -14.73 -6.12 -50.64
CA ASP A 39 -13.36 -6.12 -50.14
C ASP A 39 -12.35 -6.10 -51.30
N ALA A 40 -12.60 -6.85 -52.38
CA ALA A 40 -11.80 -6.81 -53.61
C ALA A 40 -11.76 -5.41 -54.23
N THR A 41 -12.91 -4.73 -54.26
CA THR A 41 -13.04 -3.35 -54.74
C THR A 41 -12.30 -2.37 -53.82
N LYS A 42 -12.36 -2.57 -52.49
CA LYS A 42 -11.70 -1.70 -51.50
C LYS A 42 -10.17 -1.73 -51.63
N PHE A 43 -9.59 -2.90 -51.93
CA PHE A 43 -8.13 -3.09 -52.02
C PHE A 43 -7.59 -3.14 -53.45
N HIS A 44 -8.37 -2.69 -54.44
CA HIS A 44 -7.99 -2.64 -55.86
C HIS A 44 -7.56 -3.99 -56.46
N PHE A 45 -8.11 -5.11 -55.97
CA PHE A 45 -7.96 -6.41 -56.63
C PHE A 45 -8.90 -6.50 -57.83
N ASP A 46 -8.48 -7.17 -58.92
CA ASP A 46 -9.31 -7.38 -60.12
C ASP A 46 -10.58 -8.20 -59.78
N PRO A 47 -11.78 -7.56 -59.73
CA PRO A 47 -12.99 -8.24 -59.31
C PRO A 47 -13.46 -9.28 -60.32
N VAL A 48 -13.21 -9.05 -61.61
CA VAL A 48 -13.63 -9.95 -62.70
C VAL A 48 -12.86 -11.26 -62.59
N LYS A 49 -11.55 -11.17 -62.36
CA LYS A 49 -10.69 -12.34 -62.16
C LYS A 49 -11.13 -13.16 -60.95
N TRP A 50 -11.34 -12.54 -59.79
CA TRP A 50 -11.72 -13.27 -58.57
C TRP A 50 -13.13 -13.85 -58.63
N ASN A 51 -14.09 -13.13 -59.19
CA ASN A 51 -15.45 -13.64 -59.39
C ASN A 51 -15.46 -14.83 -60.37
N SER A 52 -14.60 -14.82 -61.40
CA SER A 52 -14.44 -15.98 -62.30
C SER A 52 -13.94 -17.23 -61.58
N TYR A 53 -12.98 -17.09 -60.65
CA TYR A 53 -12.48 -18.22 -59.84
C TYR A 53 -13.51 -18.73 -58.85
N GLN A 54 -14.29 -17.84 -58.22
CA GLN A 54 -15.37 -18.24 -57.30
C GLN A 54 -16.47 -18.99 -58.06
N LEU A 55 -16.91 -18.48 -59.22
CA LEU A 55 -17.93 -19.14 -60.05
C LEU A 55 -17.45 -20.48 -60.61
N GLY A 56 -16.18 -20.55 -61.04
CA GLY A 56 -15.55 -21.81 -61.46
C GLY A 56 -15.49 -22.85 -60.33
N GLY A 57 -15.10 -22.43 -59.13
CA GLY A 57 -15.10 -23.29 -57.94
C GLY A 57 -16.50 -23.80 -57.57
N ALA A 58 -17.51 -22.93 -57.64
CA ALA A 58 -18.90 -23.28 -57.42
C ALA A 58 -19.45 -24.29 -58.45
N ALA A 59 -19.10 -24.13 -59.73
CA ALA A 59 -19.50 -25.07 -60.77
C ALA A 59 -18.89 -26.48 -60.55
N VAL A 60 -17.60 -26.53 -60.19
CA VAL A 60 -16.90 -27.79 -59.87
C VAL A 60 -17.46 -28.42 -58.59
N ALA A 61 -17.75 -27.62 -57.56
CA ALA A 61 -18.39 -28.09 -56.33
C ALA A 61 -19.77 -28.68 -56.59
N LEU A 62 -20.59 -28.02 -57.41
CA LEU A 62 -21.92 -28.51 -57.78
C LEU A 62 -21.85 -29.82 -58.57
N ALA A 63 -20.96 -29.89 -59.56
CA ALA A 63 -20.72 -31.13 -60.31
C ALA A 63 -20.27 -32.28 -59.38
N THR A 64 -19.37 -32.00 -58.45
CA THR A 64 -18.90 -32.97 -57.46
C THR A 64 -20.03 -33.49 -56.58
N MET A 65 -20.92 -32.60 -56.12
CA MET A 65 -22.07 -32.97 -55.28
C MET A 65 -23.14 -33.76 -56.04
N LEU A 66 -23.28 -33.56 -57.36
CA LEU A 66 -24.29 -34.21 -58.20
C LEU A 66 -23.83 -35.55 -58.78
N PHE A 67 -22.58 -35.67 -59.22
CA PHE A 67 -22.10 -36.83 -59.98
C PHE A 67 -21.44 -37.92 -59.12
N ILE A 68 -21.07 -37.62 -57.87
CA ILE A 68 -20.58 -38.65 -56.94
C ILE A 68 -21.78 -39.31 -56.23
N PRO A 69 -22.00 -40.63 -56.41
CA PRO A 69 -23.24 -41.29 -55.92
C PRO A 69 -23.44 -41.26 -54.40
N ASN A 70 -22.37 -41.18 -53.61
CA ASN A 70 -22.46 -41.17 -52.16
C ASN A 70 -22.49 -39.73 -51.63
N PHE A 71 -23.66 -39.27 -51.20
CA PHE A 71 -23.85 -37.93 -50.61
C PHE A 71 -22.93 -37.63 -49.43
N TYR A 72 -22.67 -38.60 -48.55
CA TYR A 72 -21.82 -38.39 -47.37
C TYR A 72 -20.34 -38.20 -47.73
N VAL A 73 -19.96 -38.56 -48.96
CA VAL A 73 -18.62 -38.31 -49.51
C VAL A 73 -18.64 -37.07 -50.41
N SER A 74 -19.67 -36.94 -51.26
CA SER A 74 -19.77 -35.85 -52.24
C SER A 74 -20.02 -34.48 -51.60
N PHE A 75 -20.81 -34.42 -50.53
CA PHE A 75 -21.13 -33.16 -49.85
C PHE A 75 -19.92 -32.54 -49.14
N PRO A 76 -19.13 -33.26 -48.32
CA PRO A 76 -17.92 -32.67 -47.72
C PRO A 76 -16.87 -32.25 -48.76
N ILE A 77 -16.66 -33.04 -49.82
CA ILE A 77 -15.70 -32.71 -50.88
C ILE A 77 -16.19 -31.48 -51.65
N GLY A 78 -17.45 -31.46 -52.07
CA GLY A 78 -18.05 -30.30 -52.73
C GLY A 78 -18.03 -29.06 -51.85
N PHE A 79 -18.27 -29.19 -50.54
CA PHE A 79 -18.23 -28.09 -49.59
C PHE A 79 -16.81 -27.52 -49.46
N ALA A 80 -15.81 -28.39 -49.39
CA ALA A 80 -14.40 -27.99 -49.38
C ALA A 80 -14.00 -27.28 -50.69
N LEU A 81 -14.51 -27.73 -51.84
CA LEU A 81 -14.29 -27.06 -53.13
C LEU A 81 -14.98 -25.69 -53.20
N LEU A 82 -16.22 -25.60 -52.71
CA LEU A 82 -17.03 -24.37 -52.72
C LEU A 82 -16.41 -23.26 -51.85
N PHE A 83 -15.94 -23.59 -50.65
CA PHE A 83 -15.30 -22.63 -49.75
C PHE A 83 -13.78 -22.55 -49.93
N GLY A 84 -13.17 -23.50 -50.63
CA GLY A 84 -11.73 -23.53 -50.89
C GLY A 84 -11.25 -22.32 -51.69
N THR A 85 -12.01 -21.91 -52.71
CA THR A 85 -11.71 -20.70 -53.49
C THR A 85 -11.81 -19.43 -52.65
N THR A 86 -12.71 -19.39 -51.66
CA THR A 86 -12.78 -18.30 -50.67
C THR A 86 -11.56 -18.27 -49.76
N LEU A 87 -11.07 -19.43 -49.31
CA LEU A 87 -9.87 -19.53 -48.49
C LEU A 87 -8.60 -19.13 -49.26
N VAL A 88 -8.51 -19.46 -50.55
CA VAL A 88 -7.41 -19.03 -51.42
C VAL A 88 -7.41 -17.50 -51.58
N TYR A 89 -8.57 -16.90 -51.82
CA TYR A 89 -8.71 -15.44 -51.88
C TYR A 89 -8.26 -14.78 -50.56
N TRP A 90 -8.67 -15.34 -49.43
CA TRP A 90 -8.28 -14.84 -48.13
C TRP A 90 -6.76 -14.93 -47.90
N LYS A 91 -6.14 -16.08 -48.20
CA LYS A 91 -4.68 -16.24 -48.07
C LYS A 91 -3.93 -15.22 -48.92
N PHE A 92 -4.40 -14.98 -50.15
CA PHE A 92 -3.82 -13.98 -51.04
C PHE A 92 -3.98 -12.56 -50.48
N ARG A 93 -5.20 -12.19 -50.06
CA ARG A 93 -5.48 -10.88 -49.45
C ARG A 93 -4.60 -10.59 -48.23
N ASN A 94 -4.45 -11.55 -47.32
CA ASN A 94 -3.66 -11.35 -46.11
C ASN A 94 -2.15 -11.16 -46.39
N ALA A 95 -1.65 -11.58 -47.56
CA ALA A 95 -0.27 -11.34 -47.97
C ALA A 95 -0.05 -9.89 -48.45
N GLU A 96 -1.08 -9.27 -49.03
CA GLU A 96 -0.98 -7.95 -49.70
C GLU A 96 -1.46 -6.77 -48.83
N VAL A 97 -2.11 -7.05 -47.69
CA VAL A 97 -2.75 -6.05 -46.83
C VAL A 97 -1.95 -5.83 -45.52
N PRO A 98 -1.83 -4.58 -45.01
CA PRO A 98 -1.13 -4.28 -43.75
C PRO A 98 -1.64 -5.10 -42.55
N GLU A 99 -0.76 -5.39 -41.58
CA GLU A 99 -1.05 -6.24 -40.40
C GLU A 99 -2.30 -5.83 -39.61
N SER A 100 -2.72 -4.56 -39.66
CA SER A 100 -3.91 -4.04 -38.99
C SER A 100 -5.24 -4.45 -39.62
N GLU A 101 -5.27 -4.82 -40.91
CA GLU A 101 -6.49 -5.20 -41.64
C GLU A 101 -6.50 -6.68 -42.07
N GLN A 102 -5.50 -7.46 -41.62
CA GLN A 102 -5.45 -8.91 -41.85
C GLN A 102 -6.59 -9.60 -41.09
N PHE A 103 -7.35 -10.44 -41.78
CA PHE A 103 -8.34 -11.29 -41.13
C PHE A 103 -7.58 -12.38 -40.34
N GLN A 104 -7.65 -12.32 -39.02
CA GLN A 104 -7.06 -13.33 -38.13
C GLN A 104 -8.04 -14.48 -37.93
N LEU A 105 -7.79 -15.64 -38.55
CA LEU A 105 -8.49 -16.88 -38.24
C LEU A 105 -7.87 -17.51 -36.98
N GLY A 106 -8.04 -16.84 -35.84
CA GLY A 106 -7.48 -17.28 -34.57
C GLY A 106 -8.55 -17.32 -33.50
N THR A 107 -8.62 -18.43 -32.76
CA THR A 107 -9.39 -18.59 -31.52
C THR A 107 -9.02 -17.57 -30.43
N ASP A 108 -8.10 -16.65 -30.69
CA ASP A 108 -7.60 -15.66 -29.73
C ASP A 108 -8.56 -14.50 -29.50
N GLY A 109 -9.41 -14.13 -30.46
CA GLY A 109 -10.49 -13.16 -30.23
C GLY A 109 -11.60 -13.73 -29.33
N LEU A 110 -11.88 -15.03 -29.48
CA LEU A 110 -12.84 -15.77 -28.64
C LEU A 110 -12.23 -16.22 -27.31
N ARG A 111 -10.94 -16.55 -27.25
CA ARG A 111 -10.20 -16.82 -26.00
C ARG A 111 -10.04 -15.54 -25.20
N LYS A 112 -9.65 -14.41 -25.78
CA LYS A 112 -9.66 -13.12 -25.05
C LYS A 112 -11.05 -12.75 -24.56
N ARG A 113 -12.10 -12.95 -25.36
CA ARG A 113 -13.49 -12.74 -24.90
C ARG A 113 -13.97 -13.78 -23.89
N ALA A 114 -13.47 -15.01 -23.94
CA ALA A 114 -13.80 -16.09 -23.00
C ALA A 114 -12.97 -15.99 -21.72
N GLU A 115 -11.76 -15.41 -21.76
CA GLU A 115 -10.92 -15.03 -20.63
C GLU A 115 -11.44 -13.76 -19.98
N LEU A 116 -11.87 -12.75 -20.76
CA LEU A 116 -12.64 -11.61 -20.26
C LEU A 116 -13.99 -12.07 -19.67
N ARG A 117 -14.70 -13.01 -20.29
CA ARG A 117 -15.92 -13.60 -19.71
C ARG A 117 -15.63 -14.54 -18.54
N LYS A 118 -14.48 -15.21 -18.48
CA LYS A 118 -14.06 -16.01 -17.32
C LYS A 118 -13.57 -15.12 -16.19
N ALA A 119 -12.96 -13.96 -16.48
CA ALA A 119 -12.61 -12.93 -15.51
C ALA A 119 -13.86 -12.19 -15.00
N MET A 120 -14.86 -11.96 -15.87
CA MET A 120 -16.15 -11.38 -15.49
C MET A 120 -17.12 -12.40 -14.86
N LYS A 121 -16.97 -13.71 -15.10
CA LYS A 121 -17.72 -14.80 -14.44
C LYS A 121 -17.02 -15.37 -13.22
N ALA A 122 -15.70 -15.22 -13.08
CA ALA A 122 -14.98 -15.42 -11.83
C ALA A 122 -15.33 -14.25 -10.92
N GLY A 123 -16.47 -14.36 -10.25
CA GLY A 123 -17.02 -13.30 -9.43
C GLY A 123 -16.04 -12.81 -8.37
N ARG A 124 -15.47 -11.63 -8.60
CA ARG A 124 -15.34 -10.67 -7.51
C ARG A 124 -16.61 -9.83 -7.57
N ALA A 125 -17.56 -10.10 -6.68
CA ALA A 125 -18.52 -9.07 -6.33
C ALA A 125 -17.69 -7.85 -5.95
N VAL A 126 -17.91 -6.70 -6.59
CA VAL A 126 -17.28 -5.42 -6.23
C VAL A 126 -17.31 -5.30 -4.71
N ALA A 127 -16.16 -5.47 -4.07
CA ALA A 127 -16.08 -5.67 -2.63
C ALA A 127 -15.92 -4.34 -1.90
N LEU A 128 -15.45 -3.32 -2.62
CA LEU A 128 -15.20 -1.97 -2.13
C LEU A 128 -16.19 -1.02 -2.79
N LYS A 129 -16.77 -0.11 -2.03
CA LYS A 129 -17.46 1.08 -2.57
C LYS A 129 -16.64 2.31 -2.22
N PHE A 130 -16.58 3.26 -3.14
CA PHE A 130 -15.81 4.49 -2.96
C PHE A 130 -16.77 5.66 -2.75
N GLU A 131 -16.46 6.48 -1.76
CA GLU A 131 -17.09 7.78 -1.54
C GLU A 131 -16.00 8.83 -1.79
N GLY A 132 -16.14 9.55 -2.90
CA GLY A 132 -15.18 10.55 -3.33
C GLY A 132 -15.55 11.95 -2.84
N HIS A 133 -14.81 12.95 -3.31
CA HIS A 133 -15.07 14.36 -2.97
C HIS A 133 -16.48 14.85 -3.36
N ASN A 134 -17.06 14.28 -4.44
CA ASN A 134 -18.38 14.66 -4.96
C ASN A 134 -19.51 13.70 -4.53
N GLY A 135 -19.30 12.90 -3.48
CA GLY A 135 -20.26 11.91 -2.97
C GLY A 135 -19.95 10.47 -3.38
N GLU A 136 -20.93 9.57 -3.23
CA GLU A 136 -20.78 8.16 -3.60
C GLU A 136 -20.45 8.00 -5.08
N VAL A 137 -19.37 7.28 -5.38
CA VAL A 137 -18.98 6.95 -6.75
C VAL A 137 -19.76 5.69 -7.16
N PRO A 138 -20.76 5.79 -8.05
CA PRO A 138 -21.54 4.64 -8.47
C PRO A 138 -20.62 3.66 -9.22
N VAL A 139 -20.86 2.36 -9.01
CA VAL A 139 -20.15 1.31 -9.76
C VAL A 139 -20.50 1.47 -11.25
N PRO A 140 -19.51 1.71 -12.14
CA PRO A 140 -19.79 1.89 -13.56
C PRO A 140 -20.44 0.66 -14.20
N ASP A 141 -21.31 0.86 -15.17
CA ASP A 141 -21.95 -0.21 -15.92
C ASP A 141 -20.92 -1.05 -16.72
N LYS A 142 -21.28 -2.31 -17.00
CA LYS A 142 -20.40 -3.33 -17.63
C LYS A 142 -19.87 -2.97 -19.03
N THR A 143 -20.38 -1.90 -19.63
CA THR A 143 -20.02 -1.42 -20.97
C THR A 143 -19.09 -0.20 -20.94
N ASP A 144 -18.80 0.37 -19.78
CA ASP A 144 -17.95 1.55 -19.65
C ASP A 144 -16.48 1.15 -19.45
N ASP A 145 -15.56 1.78 -20.20
CA ASP A 145 -14.11 1.60 -20.05
C ASP A 145 -13.64 1.96 -18.63
N LYS A 146 -14.41 2.81 -17.92
CA LYS A 146 -14.17 3.15 -16.51
C LYS A 146 -14.28 1.97 -15.55
N LEU A 147 -15.01 0.90 -15.91
CA LEU A 147 -15.09 -0.31 -15.08
C LEU A 147 -13.73 -1.02 -14.94
N LEU A 148 -12.90 -0.99 -16.00
CA LEU A 148 -11.58 -1.60 -15.94
C LEU A 148 -10.68 -0.86 -14.94
N ALA A 149 -10.65 0.47 -15.00
CA ALA A 149 -9.91 1.31 -14.07
C ALA A 149 -10.37 1.10 -12.61
N TYR A 150 -11.67 0.94 -12.40
CA TYR A 150 -12.26 0.64 -11.10
C TYR A 150 -11.77 -0.71 -10.54
N LEU A 151 -11.81 -1.77 -11.36
CA LEU A 151 -11.37 -3.11 -10.98
C LEU A 151 -9.86 -3.17 -10.72
N ASP A 152 -9.07 -2.43 -11.50
CA ASP A 152 -7.62 -2.34 -11.31
C ASP A 152 -7.28 -1.60 -10.01
N ALA A 153 -7.99 -0.52 -9.70
CA ALA A 153 -7.87 0.19 -8.43
C ALA A 153 -8.29 -0.70 -7.24
N GLU A 154 -9.39 -1.45 -7.37
CA GLU A 154 -9.81 -2.45 -6.37
C GLU A 154 -8.73 -3.51 -6.17
N THR A 155 -8.11 -3.99 -7.25
CA THR A 155 -7.05 -5.01 -7.19
C THR A 155 -5.81 -4.50 -6.45
N LEU A 156 -5.46 -3.22 -6.58
CA LEU A 156 -4.36 -2.60 -5.82
C LEU A 156 -4.70 -2.37 -4.34
N LEU A 157 -5.94 -1.97 -4.05
CA LEU A 157 -6.36 -1.56 -2.71
C LEU A 157 -6.81 -2.73 -1.83
N SER A 158 -7.48 -3.73 -2.40
CA SER A 158 -8.04 -4.86 -1.66
C SER A 158 -6.98 -5.59 -0.81
N PRO A 159 -5.81 -6.00 -1.33
CA PRO A 159 -4.78 -6.65 -0.51
C PRO A 159 -4.27 -5.77 0.64
N ALA A 160 -4.19 -4.46 0.40
CA ALA A 160 -3.74 -3.50 1.42
C ALA A 160 -4.77 -3.34 2.54
N LEU A 161 -6.05 -3.18 2.21
CA LEU A 161 -7.15 -3.09 3.20
C LEU A 161 -7.31 -4.39 3.98
N GLU A 162 -7.29 -5.51 3.26
CA GLU A 162 -7.41 -6.85 3.81
C GLU A 162 -6.31 -7.16 4.84
N ASN A 163 -5.06 -6.82 4.52
CA ASN A 163 -3.94 -7.01 5.43
C ASN A 163 -3.78 -5.87 6.45
N ARG A 164 -4.68 -4.87 6.45
CA ARG A 164 -4.65 -3.68 7.31
C ARG A 164 -3.34 -2.92 7.21
N ALA A 165 -2.92 -2.68 5.99
CA ALA A 165 -1.76 -1.86 5.69
C ALA A 165 -1.95 -0.45 6.24
N THR A 166 -0.87 0.13 6.75
CA THR A 166 -0.87 1.53 7.20
C THR A 166 -0.72 2.49 6.02
N ARG A 167 0.00 2.05 4.99
CA ARG A 167 0.33 2.82 3.79
C ARG A 167 0.41 1.91 2.58
N LEU A 168 0.01 2.42 1.43
CA LEU A 168 0.24 1.83 0.11
C LEU A 168 1.00 2.85 -0.76
N GLU A 169 2.14 2.44 -1.29
CA GLU A 169 2.93 3.22 -2.24
C GLU A 169 2.79 2.58 -3.62
N ILE A 170 2.11 3.26 -4.54
CA ILE A 170 1.96 2.83 -5.93
C ILE A 170 3.01 3.55 -6.76
N LYS A 171 3.86 2.78 -7.45
CA LYS A 171 4.88 3.30 -8.35
C LYS A 171 4.54 2.88 -9.77
N LEU A 172 4.26 3.86 -10.61
CA LEU A 172 3.98 3.70 -12.03
C LEU A 172 5.18 4.16 -12.86
N ASN A 173 5.75 3.23 -13.63
CA ASN A 173 6.84 3.47 -14.57
C ASN A 173 6.45 2.96 -15.97
N SER A 174 7.27 3.27 -16.98
CA SER A 174 7.09 2.76 -18.36
C SER A 174 7.04 1.23 -18.47
N LYS A 175 7.63 0.52 -17.51
CA LYS A 175 7.66 -0.96 -17.46
C LYS A 175 6.42 -1.59 -16.82
N GLY A 176 5.62 -0.83 -16.09
CA GLY A 176 4.47 -1.35 -15.33
C GLY A 176 4.19 -0.57 -14.06
N CYS A 177 3.15 -1.00 -13.36
CA CYS A 177 2.69 -0.42 -12.10
C CYS A 177 2.82 -1.45 -10.96
N GLN A 178 3.45 -1.04 -9.86
CA GLN A 178 3.62 -1.89 -8.68
C GLN A 178 3.19 -1.16 -7.42
N GLY A 179 2.28 -1.77 -6.65
CA GLY A 179 1.94 -1.37 -5.30
C GLY A 179 2.87 -2.02 -4.27
N ILE A 180 3.29 -1.24 -3.29
CA ILE A 180 4.00 -1.71 -2.10
C ILE A 180 3.20 -1.24 -0.89
N TYR A 181 2.53 -2.15 -0.21
CA TYR A 181 1.81 -1.83 1.02
C TYR A 181 2.64 -2.19 2.24
N ILE A 182 2.53 -1.39 3.29
CA ILE A 182 3.29 -1.53 4.53
C ILE A 182 2.34 -2.03 5.61
N VAL A 183 2.60 -3.22 6.15
CA VAL A 183 1.87 -3.79 7.28
C VAL A 183 2.78 -3.79 8.49
N ASP A 184 2.38 -3.10 9.56
CA ASP A 184 3.14 -3.00 10.80
C ASP A 184 4.65 -2.68 10.60
N GLY A 185 4.94 -1.80 9.62
CA GLY A 185 6.30 -1.34 9.30
C GLY A 185 7.11 -2.23 8.35
N ILE A 186 6.53 -3.31 7.82
CA ILE A 186 7.17 -4.19 6.84
C ILE A 186 6.52 -4.03 5.47
N PRO A 187 7.31 -3.72 4.42
CA PRO A 187 6.79 -3.60 3.06
C PRO A 187 6.49 -4.98 2.45
N SER A 188 5.31 -5.11 1.87
CA SER A 188 4.86 -6.25 1.08
C SER A 188 4.42 -5.77 -0.30
N LYS A 189 4.64 -6.59 -1.33
CA LYS A 189 4.35 -6.22 -2.71
C LYS A 189 2.94 -6.68 -3.10
N THR A 190 2.26 -5.88 -3.92
CA THR A 190 1.07 -6.31 -4.66
C THR A 190 1.49 -6.99 -5.96
N ASP A 191 0.49 -7.55 -6.64
CA ASP A 191 0.62 -7.96 -8.03
C ASP A 191 1.02 -6.77 -8.93
N VAL A 192 1.70 -7.09 -10.02
CA VAL A 192 2.19 -6.10 -10.99
C VAL A 192 1.13 -5.91 -12.05
N LEU A 193 0.68 -4.67 -12.23
CA LEU A 193 -0.22 -4.29 -13.32
C LEU A 193 0.57 -3.82 -14.53
N SER A 194 -0.04 -3.95 -15.72
CA SER A 194 0.54 -3.41 -16.95
C SER A 194 0.63 -1.88 -16.88
N ALA A 195 1.51 -1.27 -17.68
CA ALA A 195 1.66 0.19 -17.67
C ALA A 195 0.37 0.90 -18.09
N LYS A 196 -0.40 0.31 -19.02
CA LYS A 196 -1.66 0.89 -19.50
C LYS A 196 -2.73 0.87 -18.41
N ASP A 197 -2.89 -0.27 -17.75
CA ASP A 197 -3.88 -0.46 -16.68
C ASP A 197 -3.51 0.37 -15.45
N GLY A 198 -2.21 0.47 -15.15
CA GLY A 198 -1.68 1.32 -14.09
C GLY A 198 -1.96 2.82 -14.29
N VAL A 199 -1.90 3.33 -15.53
CA VAL A 199 -2.27 4.72 -15.83
C VAL A 199 -3.76 4.94 -15.55
N ALA A 200 -4.61 4.01 -15.96
CA ALA A 200 -6.05 4.09 -15.75
C ALA A 200 -6.41 4.05 -14.25
N ALA A 201 -5.82 3.13 -13.49
CA ALA A 201 -6.03 3.02 -12.04
C ALA A 201 -5.55 4.27 -11.29
N VAL A 202 -4.36 4.80 -11.63
CA VAL A 202 -3.82 6.03 -11.01
C VAL A 202 -4.69 7.25 -11.34
N GLY A 203 -5.17 7.36 -12.58
CA GLY A 203 -6.09 8.43 -12.99
C GLY A 203 -7.40 8.38 -12.21
N PHE A 204 -8.01 7.20 -12.10
CA PHE A 204 -9.22 6.99 -11.32
C PHE A 204 -9.01 7.34 -9.84
N LEU A 205 -7.91 6.88 -9.22
CA LEU A 205 -7.60 7.19 -7.82
C LEU A 205 -7.40 8.70 -7.56
N LYS A 206 -6.88 9.44 -8.54
CA LYS A 206 -6.80 10.91 -8.45
C LYS A 206 -8.17 11.56 -8.54
N GLU A 207 -8.98 11.13 -9.49
CA GLU A 207 -10.34 11.66 -9.71
C GLU A 207 -11.21 11.51 -8.46
N ILE A 208 -11.24 10.31 -7.84
CA ILE A 208 -12.02 10.07 -6.62
C ILE A 208 -11.53 10.91 -5.43
N ALA A 209 -10.23 11.20 -5.38
CA ALA A 209 -9.60 11.97 -4.32
C ALA A 209 -9.75 13.49 -4.52
N GLY A 210 -10.36 13.94 -5.61
CA GLY A 210 -10.46 15.36 -5.99
C GLY A 210 -9.17 15.96 -6.54
N ALA A 211 -8.20 15.12 -6.92
CA ALA A 211 -6.95 15.54 -7.56
C ALA A 211 -7.08 15.51 -9.09
N ASP A 212 -6.33 16.36 -9.79
CA ASP A 212 -6.36 16.45 -11.25
C ASP A 212 -5.59 15.26 -11.89
N PRO A 213 -6.25 14.38 -12.67
CA PRO A 213 -5.59 13.30 -13.40
C PRO A 213 -4.60 13.79 -14.46
N ALA A 214 -4.83 14.97 -15.06
CA ALA A 214 -4.02 15.51 -16.14
C ALA A 214 -2.67 16.06 -15.63
N ASP A 215 -2.64 16.67 -14.44
CA ASP A 215 -1.38 17.08 -13.81
C ASP A 215 -0.67 15.91 -13.15
N VAL A 216 0.44 15.51 -13.74
CA VAL A 216 1.29 14.41 -13.25
C VAL A 216 2.60 14.88 -12.62
N ARG A 217 2.88 16.19 -12.61
CA ARG A 217 4.16 16.74 -12.13
C ARG A 217 4.06 17.34 -10.75
N LYS A 218 3.01 18.11 -10.46
CA LYS A 218 2.87 18.77 -9.16
C LYS A 218 2.50 17.78 -8.06
N LYS A 219 2.96 18.08 -6.84
CA LYS A 219 2.50 17.38 -5.65
C LYS A 219 1.05 17.77 -5.40
N GLN A 220 0.17 16.79 -5.31
CA GLN A 220 -1.26 16.99 -5.06
C GLN A 220 -1.68 16.18 -3.83
N HIS A 221 -2.59 16.74 -3.05
CA HIS A 221 -3.20 16.11 -1.89
C HIS A 221 -4.70 15.97 -2.17
N GLY A 222 -5.24 14.81 -1.83
CA GLY A 222 -6.67 14.51 -1.93
C GLY A 222 -7.08 13.53 -0.85
N ALA A 223 -8.38 13.45 -0.58
CA ALA A 223 -8.93 12.54 0.42
C ALA A 223 -10.20 11.90 -0.14
N PHE A 224 -10.42 10.63 0.21
CA PHE A 224 -11.63 9.90 -0.14
C PHE A 224 -11.86 8.79 0.88
N THR A 225 -13.04 8.22 0.87
CA THR A 225 -13.44 7.20 1.85
C THR A 225 -13.76 5.88 1.14
N ILE A 226 -13.29 4.77 1.69
CA ILE A 226 -13.62 3.43 1.21
C ILE A 226 -14.57 2.75 2.19
N MET A 227 -15.72 2.33 1.68
CA MET A 227 -16.64 1.44 2.37
C MET A 227 -16.36 -0.01 1.97
N HIS A 228 -16.07 -0.86 2.95
CA HIS A 228 -15.83 -2.28 2.78
C HIS A 228 -16.65 -3.08 3.79
N LYS A 229 -16.72 -4.41 3.65
CA LYS A 229 -17.48 -5.27 4.59
C LYS A 229 -17.07 -5.11 6.06
N GLY A 230 -15.84 -4.64 6.32
CA GLY A 230 -15.28 -4.42 7.65
C GLY A 230 -15.49 -3.01 8.21
N GLY A 231 -16.17 -2.12 7.48
CA GLY A 231 -16.48 -0.75 7.92
C GLY A 231 -16.07 0.31 6.89
N THR A 232 -15.92 1.53 7.39
CA THR A 232 -15.56 2.71 6.59
C THR A 232 -14.13 3.12 6.93
N THR A 233 -13.28 3.31 5.91
CA THR A 233 -11.88 3.68 6.08
C THR A 233 -11.59 4.97 5.31
N PRO A 234 -11.30 6.08 6.02
CA PRO A 234 -10.85 7.30 5.35
C PRO A 234 -9.44 7.10 4.81
N ILE A 235 -9.18 7.68 3.65
CA ILE A 235 -7.91 7.59 2.93
C ILE A 235 -7.40 8.97 2.57
N ASP A 236 -6.14 9.20 2.90
CA ASP A 236 -5.37 10.35 2.43
C ASP A 236 -4.48 9.92 1.26
N LEU A 237 -4.65 10.60 0.13
CA LEU A 237 -3.88 10.37 -1.09
C LEU A 237 -2.93 11.55 -1.32
N THR A 238 -1.64 11.24 -1.48
CA THR A 238 -0.64 12.19 -1.96
C THR A 238 -0.09 11.69 -3.28
N ALA A 239 -0.37 12.41 -4.36
CA ALA A 239 0.20 12.15 -5.67
C ALA A 239 1.43 13.03 -5.89
N SER A 240 2.48 12.45 -6.45
CA SER A 240 3.68 13.17 -6.88
C SER A 240 4.26 12.48 -8.10
N GLY A 241 4.85 13.21 -9.04
CA GLY A 241 5.45 12.59 -10.21
C GLY A 241 6.69 13.31 -10.69
N THR A 242 7.49 12.56 -11.43
CA THR A 242 8.68 12.99 -12.15
C THR A 242 8.53 12.59 -13.62
N THR A 243 9.43 13.04 -14.47
CA THR A 243 9.40 12.82 -15.93
C THR A 243 9.25 11.35 -16.36
N GLY A 244 9.61 10.38 -15.50
CA GLY A 244 9.53 8.95 -15.83
C GLY A 244 8.86 8.07 -14.77
N SER A 245 8.34 8.64 -13.67
CA SER A 245 7.67 7.87 -12.63
C SER A 245 6.57 8.67 -11.96
N HIS A 246 5.38 8.08 -11.82
CA HIS A 246 4.31 8.64 -11.01
C HIS A 246 4.18 7.82 -9.72
N ASN A 247 4.24 8.50 -8.58
CA ASN A 247 4.18 7.89 -7.26
C ASN A 247 2.93 8.37 -6.54
N LEU A 248 2.06 7.42 -6.19
CA LEU A 248 0.91 7.66 -5.33
C LEU A 248 1.22 7.07 -3.96
N LYS A 249 1.08 7.90 -2.93
CA LYS A 249 1.18 7.50 -1.54
C LYS A 249 -0.20 7.58 -0.93
N ILE A 250 -0.73 6.43 -0.53
CA ILE A 250 -2.05 6.28 0.08
C ILE A 250 -1.84 5.90 1.54
N GLU A 251 -2.40 6.68 2.46
CA GLU A 251 -2.40 6.39 3.89
C GLU A 251 -3.82 6.03 4.33
N PHE A 252 -3.97 4.85 4.93
CA PHE A 252 -5.26 4.37 5.41
C PHE A 252 -5.47 4.85 6.84
N ASP A 253 -6.65 5.35 7.21
CA ASP A 253 -7.04 5.68 8.60
C ASP A 253 -5.93 6.39 9.42
N ARG A 254 -5.46 7.53 8.89
CA ARG A 254 -4.35 8.29 9.50
C ARG A 254 -4.69 8.80 10.89
N LEU A 255 -5.93 9.24 11.11
CA LEU A 255 -6.41 9.83 12.36
C LEU A 255 -6.36 8.84 13.54
N LYS A 256 -6.85 7.60 13.34
CA LYS A 256 -6.89 6.58 14.40
C LYS A 256 -5.50 6.19 14.90
N ARG A 257 -4.48 6.27 14.05
CA ARG A 257 -3.10 5.93 14.42
C ARG A 257 -2.38 6.97 15.27
N ILE A 258 -2.92 8.19 15.35
CA ILE A 258 -2.22 9.32 15.94
C ILE A 258 -2.85 9.73 17.25
N ARG A 259 -4.16 9.57 17.38
CA ARG A 259 -4.89 9.71 18.65
C ARG A 259 -4.73 8.46 19.51
N ILE A 260 -3.55 8.31 20.10
CA ILE A 260 -3.25 7.23 21.04
C ILE A 260 -3.15 7.86 22.44
N PRO A 261 -3.84 7.32 23.47
CA PRO A 261 -3.63 7.77 24.83
C PRO A 261 -2.22 7.37 25.30
N ILE A 262 -1.63 8.16 26.21
CA ILE A 262 -0.26 7.96 26.70
C ILE A 262 -0.01 6.53 27.22
N ASP A 263 -1.00 5.93 27.88
CA ASP A 263 -0.93 4.57 28.43
C ASP A 263 -0.82 3.48 27.35
N SER A 264 -1.36 3.74 26.16
CA SER A 264 -1.33 2.79 25.03
C SER A 264 -0.12 2.97 24.11
N THR A 265 0.71 4.00 24.34
CA THR A 265 1.93 4.25 23.54
C THR A 265 2.97 3.14 23.73
N GLY A 266 2.98 2.52 24.91
CA GLY A 266 3.96 1.53 25.31
C GLY A 266 5.06 2.04 26.23
N LEU A 267 4.95 3.26 26.76
CA LEU A 267 5.75 3.67 27.91
C LEU A 267 5.51 2.71 29.08
N LEU A 268 6.56 2.35 29.82
CA LEU A 268 6.39 1.56 31.04
C LEU A 268 5.75 2.42 32.14
N PRO A 269 5.02 1.83 33.10
CA PRO A 269 4.37 2.60 34.17
C PRO A 269 5.29 3.58 34.89
N LYS A 270 6.53 3.17 35.20
CA LYS A 270 7.54 4.04 35.82
C LYS A 270 7.94 5.24 34.95
N GLN A 271 7.96 5.07 33.62
CA GLN A 271 8.25 6.17 32.69
C GLN A 271 7.07 7.15 32.62
N ILE A 272 5.84 6.64 32.64
CA ILE A 272 4.62 7.45 32.66
C ILE A 272 4.57 8.26 33.96
N GLU A 273 4.74 7.62 35.12
CA GLU A 273 4.78 8.29 36.43
C GLU A 273 5.79 9.43 36.46
N ALA A 274 7.00 9.20 35.95
CA ALA A 274 8.05 10.20 35.93
C ALA A 274 7.81 11.33 34.91
N LEU A 275 7.11 11.06 33.80
CA LEU A 275 6.69 12.10 32.84
C LEU A 275 5.50 12.91 33.35
N ASN A 276 4.60 12.30 34.13
CA ASN A 276 3.42 12.96 34.68
C ASN A 276 3.77 14.07 35.68
N VAL A 277 4.98 14.06 36.26
CA VAL A 277 5.47 15.16 37.11
C VAL A 277 5.42 16.50 36.39
N TYR A 278 5.70 16.53 35.08
CA TYR A 278 5.70 17.75 34.27
C TYR A 278 4.30 18.31 33.95
N GLN A 279 3.23 17.59 34.34
CA GLN A 279 1.87 18.13 34.25
C GLN A 279 1.59 19.15 35.35
N GLN A 280 2.33 19.10 36.46
CA GLN A 280 2.18 20.02 37.59
C GLN A 280 2.77 21.40 37.26
N ASP A 281 2.09 22.47 37.69
CA ASP A 281 2.48 23.86 37.40
C ASP A 281 3.93 24.17 37.81
N GLU A 282 4.37 23.69 38.98
CA GLU A 282 5.73 23.91 39.49
C GLU A 282 6.85 23.32 38.61
N HIS A 283 6.51 22.28 37.82
CA HIS A 283 7.46 21.56 36.99
C HIS A 283 7.22 21.78 35.49
N ARG A 284 6.25 22.62 35.10
CA ARG A 284 5.87 22.90 33.71
C ARG A 284 6.82 23.90 33.04
N HIS A 285 8.11 23.61 33.11
CA HIS A 285 9.15 24.41 32.46
C HIS A 285 10.28 23.50 31.98
N GLY A 286 10.96 23.92 30.92
CA GLY A 286 12.10 23.19 30.36
C GLY A 286 11.81 22.50 29.04
N VAL A 287 12.78 21.76 28.56
CA VAL A 287 12.72 21.04 27.29
C VAL A 287 12.59 19.55 27.56
N ILE A 288 11.64 18.89 26.88
CA ILE A 288 11.57 17.42 26.82
C ILE A 288 11.86 17.00 25.38
N LEU A 289 12.98 16.30 25.18
CA LEU A 289 13.35 15.79 23.87
C LEU A 289 12.64 14.47 23.61
N VAL A 290 11.94 14.39 22.48
CA VAL A 290 11.29 13.18 21.98
C VAL A 290 11.97 12.80 20.68
N GLY A 291 12.72 11.71 20.69
CA GLY A 291 13.50 11.24 19.55
C GLY A 291 13.00 9.92 19.00
N SER A 292 13.00 9.78 17.68
CA SER A 292 12.77 8.48 17.04
C SER A 292 13.40 8.45 15.65
N ALA A 293 13.63 7.25 15.10
CA ALA A 293 13.96 7.15 13.69
C ALA A 293 12.72 7.45 12.83
N LYS A 294 12.91 7.73 11.53
CA LYS A 294 11.79 7.98 10.61
C LYS A 294 10.80 6.80 10.66
N GLN A 295 9.50 7.11 10.67
CA GLN A 295 8.39 6.14 10.71
C GLN A 295 8.35 5.26 11.97
N GLN A 296 8.90 5.74 13.09
CA GLN A 296 8.84 5.05 14.39
C GLN A 296 7.87 5.73 15.38
N GLY A 297 6.84 6.43 14.89
CA GLY A 297 5.74 6.96 15.72
C GLY A 297 6.01 8.29 16.43
N LEU A 298 6.96 9.13 15.97
CA LEU A 298 7.31 10.40 16.61
C LEU A 298 6.09 11.29 16.88
N THR A 299 5.32 11.60 15.82
CA THR A 299 4.15 12.47 15.89
C THR A 299 3.10 11.93 16.84
N ALA A 300 2.83 10.62 16.80
CA ALA A 300 1.86 9.99 17.70
C ALA A 300 2.27 10.14 19.17
N THR A 301 3.54 9.92 19.49
CA THR A 301 4.05 10.12 20.87
C THR A 301 4.00 11.58 21.28
N CYS A 302 4.43 12.51 20.42
CA CYS A 302 4.36 13.94 20.71
C CYS A 302 2.92 14.38 20.99
N TYR A 303 1.97 13.96 20.16
CA TYR A 303 0.56 14.27 20.36
C TYR A 303 0.02 13.64 21.65
N SER A 304 0.43 12.41 21.97
CA SER A 304 0.04 11.72 23.21
C SER A 304 0.54 12.48 24.45
N LEU A 305 1.77 13.02 24.40
CA LEU A 305 2.37 13.79 25.49
C LEU A 305 1.71 15.17 25.64
N VAL A 306 1.39 15.83 24.54
CA VAL A 306 0.66 17.11 24.59
C VAL A 306 -0.76 16.91 25.11
N HIS A 307 -1.45 15.89 24.61
CA HIS A 307 -2.82 15.57 25.00
C HIS A 307 -2.94 15.06 26.44
N SER A 308 -1.84 14.66 27.09
CA SER A 308 -1.87 14.35 28.53
C SER A 308 -1.96 15.59 29.42
N HIS A 309 -1.87 16.79 28.85
CA HIS A 309 -2.02 18.05 29.58
C HIS A 309 -3.42 18.63 29.33
N ASP A 310 -4.01 19.22 30.37
CA ASP A 310 -5.34 19.81 30.28
C ASP A 310 -5.29 21.11 29.46
N SER A 311 -5.97 21.13 28.32
CA SER A 311 -6.03 22.29 27.42
C SER A 311 -6.92 23.43 27.92
N TYR A 312 -7.77 23.18 28.94
CA TYR A 312 -8.58 24.25 29.54
C TYR A 312 -7.80 25.07 30.55
N LEU A 313 -6.82 24.45 31.21
CA LEU A 313 -5.95 25.12 32.16
C LEU A 313 -4.74 25.75 31.47
N ASN A 314 -4.29 25.15 30.37
CA ASN A 314 -2.99 25.47 29.78
C ASN A 314 -3.15 26.01 28.36
N ASN A 315 -2.43 27.09 28.04
CA ASN A 315 -2.32 27.57 26.67
C ASN A 315 -1.31 26.70 25.89
N ILE A 316 -1.83 25.79 25.07
CA ILE A 316 -1.03 24.83 24.30
C ILE A 316 -0.95 25.24 22.83
N ILE A 317 0.27 25.40 22.33
CA ILE A 317 0.53 25.75 20.93
C ILE A 317 1.46 24.73 20.28
N SER A 318 1.08 24.17 19.12
CA SER A 318 1.97 23.33 18.32
C SER A 318 2.51 24.09 17.10
N LEU A 319 3.79 23.89 16.81
CA LEU A 319 4.48 24.35 15.61
C LEU A 319 4.90 23.14 14.80
N GLU A 320 4.29 22.98 13.63
CA GLU A 320 4.44 21.77 12.82
C GLU A 320 4.61 22.11 11.33
N VAL A 321 5.21 21.20 10.56
CA VAL A 321 5.33 21.35 9.11
C VAL A 321 4.04 20.95 8.40
N GLU A 322 3.33 19.96 8.93
CA GLU A 322 2.07 19.46 8.39
C GLU A 322 1.14 19.12 9.55
N ASN A 323 -0.09 19.66 9.53
CA ASN A 323 -1.08 19.31 10.53
C ASN A 323 -1.63 17.94 10.19
N VAL A 324 -1.34 16.97 11.05
CA VAL A 324 -1.75 15.60 10.81
C VAL A 324 -3.12 15.28 11.40
N ALA A 325 -3.42 15.83 12.57
CA ALA A 325 -4.71 15.69 13.21
C ALA A 325 -4.95 16.88 14.14
N THR A 326 -6.14 17.46 14.05
CA THR A 326 -6.57 18.49 15.00
C THR A 326 -6.73 17.87 16.38
N LEU A 327 -5.94 18.35 17.32
CA LEU A 327 -6.10 18.07 18.76
C LEU A 327 -7.02 19.12 19.36
N GLU A 328 -7.97 18.67 20.16
CA GLU A 328 -8.89 19.56 20.86
C GLU A 328 -8.13 20.43 21.87
N GLY A 329 -8.45 21.73 21.91
CA GLY A 329 -7.81 22.68 22.82
C GLY A 329 -6.35 23.02 22.52
N VAL A 330 -5.79 22.53 21.41
CA VAL A 330 -4.42 22.87 20.97
C VAL A 330 -4.49 23.81 19.78
N THR A 331 -3.74 24.92 19.84
CA THR A 331 -3.60 25.83 18.70
C THR A 331 -2.50 25.32 17.76
N HIS A 332 -2.89 24.84 16.58
CA HIS A 332 -1.95 24.32 15.57
C HIS A 332 -1.47 25.43 14.64
N GLN A 333 -0.17 25.71 14.65
CA GLN A 333 0.47 26.64 13.73
C GLN A 333 1.37 25.89 12.74
N LEU A 334 1.21 26.20 11.46
CA LEU A 334 1.97 25.56 10.38
C LEU A 334 3.09 26.45 9.87
N VAL A 335 4.27 25.85 9.71
CA VAL A 335 5.45 26.50 9.16
C VAL A 335 5.17 26.86 7.69
N GLY A 336 5.50 28.09 7.30
CA GLY A 336 5.37 28.56 5.92
C GLY A 336 3.98 29.02 5.47
N VAL A 337 2.91 28.76 6.22
CA VAL A 337 1.56 29.29 5.90
C VAL A 337 1.50 30.80 6.16
N ASP A 338 2.08 31.24 7.29
CA ASP A 338 2.10 32.65 7.71
C ASP A 338 3.30 33.45 7.18
N GLY A 339 4.11 32.88 6.26
CA GLY A 339 5.20 33.60 5.61
C GLY A 339 6.52 33.74 6.39
N GLY A 340 6.78 32.87 7.38
CA GLY A 340 8.01 32.89 8.20
C GLY A 340 8.74 31.56 8.28
N ASP A 341 10.05 31.62 8.54
CA ASP A 341 10.88 30.47 8.87
C ASP A 341 10.50 29.86 10.23
N TYR A 342 10.88 28.60 10.46
CA TYR A 342 10.55 27.87 11.69
C TYR A 342 10.94 28.64 12.96
N SER A 343 12.14 29.24 12.98
CA SER A 343 12.65 30.00 14.13
C SER A 343 11.82 31.26 14.41
N THR A 344 11.42 31.99 13.37
CA THR A 344 10.59 33.20 13.47
C THR A 344 9.19 32.88 14.02
N ASN A 345 8.61 31.77 13.55
CA ASN A 345 7.32 31.30 14.07
C ASN A 345 7.45 30.89 15.53
N LEU A 346 8.50 30.16 15.90
CA LEU A 346 8.75 29.77 17.30
C LEU A 346 8.94 30.99 18.22
N GLN A 347 9.68 32.01 17.78
CA GLN A 347 9.80 33.28 18.53
C GLN A 347 8.46 33.97 18.72
N THR A 348 7.61 33.95 17.70
CA THR A 348 6.28 34.56 17.76
C THR A 348 5.38 33.80 18.73
N ILE A 349 5.41 32.47 18.71
CA ILE A 349 4.69 31.62 19.66
C ILE A 349 5.13 31.92 21.08
N LEU A 350 6.44 32.00 21.35
CA LEU A 350 6.97 32.31 22.68
C LEU A 350 6.52 33.66 23.24
N ARG A 351 6.18 34.63 22.39
CA ARG A 351 5.64 35.94 22.81
C ARG A 351 4.13 35.93 23.11
N ARG A 352 3.43 34.83 22.80
CA ARG A 352 1.99 34.67 23.05
C ARG A 352 1.67 34.07 24.41
N ASP A 353 2.64 34.08 25.33
CA ASP A 353 2.51 33.49 26.66
C ASP A 353 1.97 32.05 26.63
N PRO A 354 2.58 31.14 25.84
CA PRO A 354 2.21 29.74 25.87
C PRO A 354 2.72 29.11 27.17
N GLU A 355 1.99 28.14 27.70
CA GLU A 355 2.48 27.31 28.79
C GLU A 355 3.17 26.05 28.28
N ILE A 356 2.66 25.50 27.17
CA ILE A 356 3.17 24.28 26.56
C ILE A 356 3.34 24.51 25.06
N ILE A 357 4.52 24.16 24.56
CA ILE A 357 4.84 24.23 23.13
C ILE A 357 5.19 22.84 22.62
N LEU A 358 4.54 22.41 21.54
CA LEU A 358 5.02 21.30 20.73
C LEU A 358 5.80 21.84 19.54
N SER A 359 7.10 21.58 19.51
CA SER A 359 7.99 21.91 18.40
C SER A 359 8.31 20.62 17.64
N ALA A 360 7.53 20.33 16.59
CA ALA A 360 7.65 19.09 15.83
C ALA A 360 8.69 19.19 14.72
N ASP A 361 9.50 18.14 14.57
CA ASP A 361 10.54 18.02 13.53
C ASP A 361 11.59 19.15 13.54
N LEU A 362 12.00 19.58 14.73
CA LEU A 362 13.04 20.59 14.89
C LEU A 362 14.39 20.05 14.38
N ASN A 363 14.92 20.70 13.35
CA ASN A 363 16.21 20.36 12.75
C ASN A 363 17.14 21.57 12.55
N ASP A 364 16.69 22.77 12.93
CA ASP A 364 17.40 24.03 12.74
C ASP A 364 18.13 24.48 14.01
N ALA A 365 19.33 25.04 13.85
CA ALA A 365 20.18 25.47 14.96
C ALA A 365 19.63 26.71 15.68
N ALA A 366 19.10 27.69 14.93
CA ALA A 366 18.53 28.89 15.52
C ALA A 366 17.30 28.56 16.38
N SER A 367 16.45 27.66 15.89
CA SER A 367 15.28 27.15 16.60
C SER A 367 15.67 26.32 17.83
N ALA A 368 16.71 25.49 17.74
CA ALA A 368 17.22 24.70 18.87
C ALA A 368 17.76 25.61 19.99
N SER A 369 18.62 26.58 19.64
CA SER A 369 19.18 27.53 20.61
C SER A 369 18.07 28.35 21.28
N LEU A 370 17.06 28.78 20.51
CA LEU A 370 15.90 29.48 21.05
C LEU A 370 15.10 28.62 22.04
N ALA A 371 14.77 27.38 21.67
CA ALA A 371 14.06 26.45 22.55
C ALA A 371 14.87 26.16 23.83
N ALA A 372 16.19 25.98 23.71
CA ALA A 372 17.06 25.73 24.84
C ALA A 372 17.11 26.92 25.81
N LYS A 373 17.14 28.16 25.31
CA LYS A 373 17.15 29.38 26.13
C LYS A 373 15.79 29.62 26.80
N SER A 374 14.71 29.52 26.03
CA SER A 374 13.36 29.78 26.50
C SER A 374 12.86 28.73 27.49
N GLY A 375 13.36 27.50 27.44
CA GLY A 375 12.95 26.46 28.38
C GLY A 375 13.42 26.67 29.82
N ILE A 376 14.42 27.50 30.11
CA ILE A 376 14.96 27.61 31.49
C ILE A 376 13.89 28.17 32.44
N ASP A 377 13.36 29.34 32.12
CA ASP A 377 12.38 30.09 32.93
C ASP A 377 11.04 30.27 32.23
N GLY A 378 10.82 29.59 31.11
CA GLY A 378 9.64 29.73 30.26
C GLY A 378 8.83 28.44 30.14
N PRO A 379 8.10 28.25 29.02
CA PRO A 379 7.15 27.14 28.88
C PRO A 379 7.83 25.77 28.88
N LEU A 380 7.00 24.74 29.07
CA LEU A 380 7.37 23.37 28.76
C LEU A 380 7.39 23.16 27.24
N ILE A 381 8.55 22.82 26.68
CA ILE A 381 8.71 22.63 25.23
C ILE A 381 8.99 21.16 24.92
N PHE A 382 8.03 20.50 24.27
CA PHE A 382 8.24 19.19 23.66
C PHE A 382 8.92 19.36 22.31
N VAL A 383 10.15 18.87 22.20
CA VAL A 383 10.94 18.97 20.96
C VAL A 383 11.04 17.60 20.29
N GLY A 384 10.33 17.45 19.18
CA GLY A 384 10.33 16.24 18.36
C GLY A 384 11.49 16.23 17.37
N MET A 385 12.36 15.23 17.43
CA MET A 385 13.52 15.13 16.55
C MET A 385 13.70 13.74 15.95
N HIS A 386 14.13 13.69 14.69
CA HIS A 386 14.58 12.44 14.09
C HIS A 386 16.04 12.13 14.43
N ALA A 387 16.26 10.96 15.05
CA ALA A 387 17.57 10.44 15.43
C ALA A 387 17.64 8.91 15.27
N SER A 388 18.84 8.40 15.00
CA SER A 388 19.08 6.97 14.79
C SER A 388 19.21 6.18 16.10
N SER A 389 19.56 6.83 17.21
CA SER A 389 19.68 6.22 18.54
C SER A 389 19.52 7.29 19.63
N PHE A 390 19.36 6.87 20.89
CA PHE A 390 19.38 7.78 22.04
C PHE A 390 20.65 8.65 22.06
N ARG A 391 21.83 8.05 21.82
CA ARG A 391 23.10 8.80 21.81
C ARG A 391 23.15 9.82 20.69
N ASP A 392 22.71 9.43 19.50
CA ASP A 392 22.62 10.31 18.33
C ASP A 392 21.66 11.47 18.59
N LEU A 393 20.54 11.25 19.28
CA LEU A 393 19.63 12.31 19.70
C LEU A 393 20.32 13.33 20.60
N VAL A 394 21.03 12.87 21.64
CA VAL A 394 21.75 13.76 22.56
C VAL A 394 22.85 14.55 21.84
N SER A 395 23.67 13.89 21.03
CA SER A 395 24.74 14.54 20.27
C SER A 395 24.18 15.52 19.23
N LYS A 396 23.10 15.18 18.54
CA LYS A 396 22.44 16.05 17.56
C LYS A 396 21.85 17.29 18.24
N TRP A 397 21.19 17.14 19.39
CA TRP A 397 20.69 18.27 20.18
C TRP A 397 21.82 19.21 20.60
N ALA A 398 22.87 18.67 21.22
CA ALA A 398 24.03 19.47 21.63
C ALA A 398 24.69 20.20 20.44
N SER A 399 24.78 19.53 19.29
CA SER A 399 25.34 20.12 18.07
C SER A 399 24.47 21.23 17.47
N LEU A 400 23.13 21.15 17.58
CA LEU A 400 22.23 22.18 17.05
C LEU A 400 22.22 23.41 17.95
N VAL A 401 22.26 23.23 19.28
CA VAL A 401 22.32 24.34 20.23
C VAL A 401 23.69 25.02 20.22
N GLY A 402 24.77 24.25 20.02
CA GLY A 402 26.14 24.74 19.93
C GLY A 402 26.85 24.80 21.29
N ASP A 403 26.27 25.46 22.29
CA ASP A 403 26.82 25.48 23.67
C ASP A 403 26.24 24.34 24.52
N PRO A 404 27.05 23.38 25.01
CA PRO A 404 26.61 22.32 25.91
C PRO A 404 25.92 22.83 27.18
N ARG A 405 26.35 23.98 27.74
CA ARG A 405 25.71 24.53 28.94
C ARG A 405 24.27 24.93 28.65
N GLU A 406 24.05 25.73 27.60
CA GLU A 406 22.69 26.09 27.16
C GLU A 406 21.87 24.85 26.79
N ALA A 407 22.47 23.89 26.10
CA ALA A 407 21.77 22.68 25.62
C ALA A 407 21.22 21.81 26.76
N PHE A 408 21.97 21.68 27.86
CA PHE A 408 21.62 20.74 28.94
C PHE A 408 21.06 21.42 30.19
N ASN A 409 21.11 22.75 30.32
CA ASN A 409 20.55 23.46 31.48
C ASN A 409 19.03 23.56 31.47
N SER A 410 18.37 23.64 30.32
CA SER A 410 16.89 23.64 30.22
C SER A 410 16.29 22.25 30.05
N LEU A 411 17.10 21.24 29.73
CA LEU A 411 16.63 19.92 29.33
C LEU A 411 16.19 19.09 30.55
N GLN A 412 14.91 18.73 30.63
CA GLN A 412 14.32 17.99 31.75
C GLN A 412 14.37 16.49 31.55
N ALA A 413 14.01 16.03 30.35
CA ALA A 413 13.99 14.62 30.00
C ALA A 413 14.36 14.40 28.53
N ILE A 414 14.93 13.23 28.27
CA ILE A 414 15.25 12.74 26.93
C ILE A 414 14.56 11.39 26.77
N THR A 415 13.63 11.30 25.83
CA THR A 415 12.92 10.06 25.49
C THR A 415 13.26 9.66 24.06
N TYR A 416 13.76 8.45 23.87
CA TYR A 416 14.00 7.88 22.56
C TYR A 416 13.14 6.63 22.36
N GLN A 417 12.49 6.50 21.21
CA GLN A 417 11.58 5.38 20.94
C GLN A 417 11.91 4.60 19.67
N ARG A 418 11.48 3.33 19.67
CA ARG A 418 11.32 2.50 18.47
C ARG A 418 10.00 1.73 18.55
N LEU A 419 9.41 1.42 17.40
CA LEU A 419 8.23 0.57 17.32
C LEU A 419 8.65 -0.88 17.11
N VAL A 420 8.07 -1.76 17.92
CA VAL A 420 8.12 -3.21 17.75
C VAL A 420 6.72 -3.73 17.42
N ARG A 421 6.64 -4.77 16.61
CA ARG A 421 5.36 -5.41 16.31
C ARG A 421 4.86 -6.21 17.51
N LYS A 422 3.55 -6.17 17.78
CA LYS A 422 2.92 -7.01 18.80
C LYS A 422 2.72 -8.42 18.25
N VAL A 423 3.03 -9.45 19.03
CA VAL A 423 2.76 -10.83 18.62
C VAL A 423 1.25 -11.06 18.62
N CYS A 424 0.73 -11.82 17.66
CA CYS A 424 -0.70 -12.11 17.62
C CYS A 424 -1.08 -13.07 18.75
N GLU A 425 -1.94 -12.64 19.66
CA GLU A 425 -2.37 -13.42 20.83
C GLU A 425 -3.07 -14.74 20.46
N ASN A 426 -3.72 -14.78 19.30
CA ASN A 426 -4.46 -15.97 18.87
C ASN A 426 -3.56 -17.10 18.35
N CYS A 427 -2.45 -16.78 17.69
CA CYS A 427 -1.57 -17.77 17.05
C CYS A 427 -0.14 -17.75 17.59
N ARG A 428 0.10 -17.09 18.73
CA ARG A 428 1.42 -17.11 19.37
C ARG A 428 1.69 -18.51 19.92
N VAL A 429 2.93 -18.97 19.78
CA VAL A 429 3.36 -20.29 20.27
C VAL A 429 4.27 -20.09 21.46
N ALA A 430 3.87 -20.63 22.61
CA ALA A 430 4.69 -20.61 23.83
C ALA A 430 5.88 -21.57 23.69
N TYR A 431 7.03 -21.16 24.20
CA TYR A 431 8.21 -22.00 24.32
C TYR A 431 9.00 -21.62 25.58
N THR A 432 9.70 -22.61 26.14
CA THR A 432 10.57 -22.38 27.29
C THR A 432 11.85 -21.67 26.83
N PRO A 433 12.24 -20.54 27.44
CA PRO A 433 13.48 -19.86 27.10
C PRO A 433 14.69 -20.78 27.35
N SER A 434 15.66 -20.77 26.43
CA SER A 434 16.95 -21.44 26.65
C SER A 434 17.78 -20.68 27.69
N GLU A 435 18.57 -21.39 28.51
CA GLU A 435 19.43 -20.79 29.54
C GLU A 435 20.40 -19.71 29.00
N ASP A 436 20.82 -19.81 27.74
CA ASP A 436 21.70 -18.82 27.10
C ASP A 436 21.08 -17.42 26.99
N LEU A 437 19.75 -17.28 27.08
CA LEU A 437 19.09 -15.97 27.06
C LEU A 437 19.34 -15.18 28.35
N ALA A 438 19.65 -15.83 29.47
CA ALA A 438 20.00 -15.15 30.72
C ALA A 438 21.32 -14.40 30.55
N LYS A 439 22.27 -14.99 29.83
CA LYS A 439 23.55 -14.34 29.50
C LYS A 439 23.37 -13.10 28.62
N GLN A 440 22.24 -12.99 27.91
CA GLN A 440 21.91 -11.85 27.05
C GLN A 440 21.12 -10.74 27.77
N GLY A 441 20.80 -10.94 29.06
CA GLY A 441 20.12 -9.95 29.90
C GLY A 441 18.62 -10.16 30.06
N LEU A 442 18.05 -11.27 29.60
CA LEU A 442 16.67 -11.64 29.94
C LEU A 442 16.62 -12.18 31.38
N PRO A 443 15.73 -11.67 32.26
CA PRO A 443 15.55 -12.22 33.61
C PRO A 443 14.84 -13.59 33.54
N ILE A 444 15.56 -14.67 33.19
CA ILE A 444 14.99 -16.02 33.02
C ILE A 444 14.27 -16.51 34.29
N LYS A 445 14.73 -16.11 35.48
CA LYS A 445 14.13 -16.55 36.75
C LYS A 445 12.69 -16.07 36.97
N GLU A 446 12.27 -15.03 36.25
CA GLU A 446 10.93 -14.44 36.36
C GLU A 446 10.01 -14.85 35.21
N VAL A 447 10.54 -15.54 34.19
CA VAL A 447 9.83 -15.79 32.92
C VAL A 447 9.72 -17.29 32.66
N GLU A 448 8.54 -17.85 32.92
CA GLU A 448 8.27 -19.28 32.69
C GLU A 448 8.16 -19.61 31.19
N GLN A 449 7.59 -18.70 30.39
CA GLN A 449 7.31 -18.93 28.97
C GLN A 449 7.55 -17.67 28.13
N LEU A 450 8.13 -17.85 26.94
CA LEU A 450 8.23 -16.85 25.90
C LEU A 450 7.37 -17.22 24.70
N TYR A 451 7.13 -16.25 23.81
CA TYR A 451 6.25 -16.44 22.66
C TYR A 451 6.97 -16.24 21.33
N ARG A 452 6.67 -17.10 20.35
CA ARG A 452 7.04 -16.96 18.94
C ARG A 452 5.82 -16.63 18.08
N ALA A 453 6.07 -16.01 16.94
CA ALA A 453 5.05 -15.79 15.93
C ALA A 453 4.71 -17.11 15.22
N GLY A 454 3.47 -17.59 15.36
CA GLY A 454 3.03 -18.83 14.70
C GLY A 454 2.41 -18.60 13.32
N GLY A 455 1.55 -17.59 13.17
CA GLY A 455 0.82 -17.28 11.92
C GLY A 455 -0.26 -18.29 11.54
N GLN A 456 -0.22 -19.50 12.10
CA GLN A 456 -1.11 -20.61 11.82
C GLN A 456 -1.80 -21.11 13.09
N LEU A 457 -2.99 -21.68 12.94
CA LEU A 457 -3.79 -22.29 13.99
C LEU A 457 -4.06 -23.76 13.64
N GLN A 458 -4.03 -24.63 14.65
CA GLN A 458 -4.52 -25.99 14.50
C GLN A 458 -6.00 -26.04 14.86
N VAL A 459 -6.86 -26.26 13.87
CA VAL A 459 -8.30 -26.43 14.06
C VAL A 459 -8.69 -27.81 13.53
N LYS A 460 -9.13 -28.72 14.43
CA LYS A 460 -9.59 -30.08 14.07
C LYS A 460 -8.57 -30.85 13.20
N ASN A 461 -7.31 -30.89 13.63
CA ASN A 461 -6.17 -31.53 12.93
C ASN A 461 -5.83 -30.93 11.56
N LYS A 462 -6.35 -29.75 11.22
CA LYS A 462 -5.92 -29.00 10.03
C LYS A 462 -5.19 -27.74 10.46
N VAL A 463 -4.06 -27.47 9.80
CA VAL A 463 -3.32 -26.22 9.92
C VAL A 463 -4.02 -25.20 9.04
N VAL A 464 -4.58 -24.17 9.66
CA VAL A 464 -5.29 -23.08 8.99
C VAL A 464 -4.53 -21.79 9.25
N GLU A 465 -4.50 -20.87 8.29
CA GLU A 465 -3.96 -19.54 8.54
C GLU A 465 -4.79 -18.82 9.61
N CYS A 466 -4.12 -18.14 10.53
CA CYS A 466 -4.81 -17.38 11.57
C CYS A 466 -5.66 -16.27 10.92
N PRO A 467 -6.98 -16.23 11.11
CA PRO A 467 -7.85 -15.25 10.45
C PRO A 467 -7.61 -13.82 10.96
N VAL A 468 -7.02 -13.66 12.15
CA VAL A 468 -6.81 -12.36 12.79
C VAL A 468 -5.52 -11.67 12.33
N CYS A 469 -4.41 -12.40 12.22
CA CYS A 469 -3.16 -11.86 11.68
C CYS A 469 -2.94 -12.19 10.20
N ARG A 470 -3.82 -13.03 9.60
CA ARG A 470 -3.75 -13.50 8.21
C ARG A 470 -2.37 -14.09 7.86
N GLY A 471 -1.90 -15.03 8.67
CA GLY A 471 -0.60 -15.66 8.46
C GLY A 471 0.62 -14.86 8.94
N ASN A 472 0.51 -13.56 9.20
CA ASN A 472 1.68 -12.72 9.54
C ASN A 472 2.31 -13.02 10.91
N GLY A 473 1.55 -13.57 11.86
CA GLY A 473 2.00 -13.86 13.24
C GLY A 473 2.13 -12.63 14.16
N TYR A 474 1.95 -11.42 13.62
CA TYR A 474 1.97 -10.15 14.34
C TYR A 474 0.68 -9.36 14.11
N LEU A 475 0.36 -8.47 15.05
CA LEU A 475 -0.90 -7.73 15.10
C LEU A 475 -0.70 -6.33 15.67
N GLY A 476 -0.37 -5.35 14.83
CA GLY A 476 -0.16 -3.97 15.27
C GLY A 476 1.23 -3.75 15.88
N GLN A 477 1.43 -2.58 16.47
CA GLN A 477 2.72 -2.11 16.96
C GLN A 477 2.62 -1.54 18.38
N ILE A 478 3.75 -1.48 19.07
CA ILE A 478 3.90 -0.82 20.36
C ILE A 478 5.28 -0.15 20.44
N GLY A 479 5.36 1.01 21.09
CA GLY A 479 6.63 1.72 21.28
C GLY A 479 7.47 1.10 22.41
N VAL A 480 8.78 1.00 22.22
CA VAL A 480 9.78 0.70 23.25
C VAL A 480 10.55 1.99 23.48
N PHE A 481 10.63 2.42 24.74
CA PHE A 481 11.15 3.73 25.10
C PHE A 481 12.38 3.62 26.00
N GLU A 482 13.38 4.42 25.69
CA GLU A 482 14.52 4.74 26.55
C GLU A 482 14.35 6.17 27.05
N THR A 483 14.15 6.35 28.36
CA THR A 483 13.83 7.67 28.94
C THR A 483 14.78 8.02 30.07
N MET A 484 15.52 9.11 29.91
CA MET A 484 16.45 9.63 30.90
C MET A 484 15.97 10.98 31.43
N PHE A 485 15.87 11.12 32.75
CA PHE A 485 15.53 12.37 33.43
C PHE A 485 16.81 13.05 33.90
N LEU A 486 16.89 14.37 33.77
CA LEU A 486 18.15 15.09 33.96
C LEU A 486 18.26 15.68 35.37
N THR A 487 18.97 14.98 36.24
CA THR A 487 19.41 15.50 37.55
C THR A 487 20.62 16.43 37.41
N LYS A 488 20.95 17.16 38.47
CA LYS A 488 22.11 18.06 38.52
C LYS A 488 23.43 17.35 38.14
N ASP A 489 23.63 16.13 38.63
CA ASP A 489 24.85 15.36 38.35
C ASP A 489 24.89 14.83 36.92
N ILE A 490 23.76 14.36 36.38
CA ILE A 490 23.65 13.94 34.98
C ILE A 490 23.94 15.13 34.05
N ARG A 491 23.35 16.30 34.32
CA ARG A 491 23.60 17.53 33.56
C ARG A 491 25.08 17.90 33.56
N LYS A 492 25.75 17.83 34.72
CA LYS A 492 27.19 18.11 34.82
C LYS A 492 28.03 17.22 33.90
N GLN A 493 27.72 15.93 33.83
CA GLN A 493 28.42 15.00 32.94
C GLN A 493 28.13 15.28 31.46
N LEU A 494 26.87 15.58 31.11
CA LEU A 494 26.49 15.93 29.73
C LEU A 494 27.17 17.22 29.26
N ILE A 495 27.24 18.25 30.10
CA ILE A 495 27.95 19.51 29.83
C ILE A 495 29.45 19.27 29.63
N ALA A 496 30.05 18.34 30.39
CA ALA A 496 31.43 17.94 30.22
C ALA A 496 31.69 17.08 28.96
N GLY A 497 30.62 16.69 28.25
CA GLY A 497 30.69 15.83 27.07
C GLY A 497 30.80 14.33 27.37
N ASP A 498 30.70 13.91 28.63
CA ASP A 498 30.77 12.49 29.01
C ASP A 498 29.37 11.86 29.11
N LEU A 499 28.81 11.54 27.94
CA LEU A 499 27.55 10.83 27.83
C LEU A 499 27.60 9.44 28.48
N LYS A 500 28.77 8.78 28.50
CA LYS A 500 28.89 7.44 29.07
C LYS A 500 28.76 7.49 30.60
N ALA A 501 29.40 8.46 31.24
CA ALA A 501 29.24 8.71 32.67
C ALA A 501 27.80 9.10 32.98
N ALA A 502 27.21 10.03 32.22
CA ALA A 502 25.82 10.46 32.40
C ALA A 502 24.83 9.27 32.37
N MET A 503 24.95 8.39 31.38
CA MET A 503 24.13 7.17 31.27
C MET A 503 24.37 6.18 32.43
N ALA A 504 25.61 6.08 32.92
CA ALA A 504 25.94 5.20 34.05
C ALA A 504 25.33 5.72 35.36
N LEU A 505 25.38 7.03 35.60
CA LEU A 505 24.72 7.71 36.73
C LEU A 505 23.20 7.52 36.66
N ALA A 506 22.58 7.85 35.52
CA ALA A 506 21.14 7.68 35.32
C ALA A 506 20.68 6.23 35.59
N HIS A 507 21.46 5.24 35.18
CA HIS A 507 21.15 3.84 35.44
C HIS A 507 21.26 3.46 36.92
N ARG A 508 22.24 4.00 37.65
CA ARG A 508 22.44 3.71 39.08
C ARG A 508 21.43 4.41 39.96
N GLU A 509 21.15 5.69 39.69
CA GLU A 509 20.34 6.55 40.57
C GLU A 509 18.84 6.46 40.26
N GLN A 510 18.47 6.46 38.98
CA GLN A 510 17.07 6.57 38.55
C GLN A 510 16.52 5.24 38.02
N LYS A 511 17.33 4.17 38.05
CA LYS A 511 17.02 2.90 37.39
C LYS A 511 16.60 3.14 35.92
N LEU A 512 17.38 3.97 35.21
CA LEU A 512 17.18 4.29 33.79
C LEU A 512 16.78 3.03 33.03
N VAL A 513 15.57 3.06 32.47
CA VAL A 513 15.06 2.02 31.59
C VAL A 513 15.73 2.23 30.24
N ARG A 514 16.71 1.37 29.91
CA ARG A 514 17.32 1.39 28.57
C ARG A 514 16.34 0.82 27.56
N LEU A 515 16.57 1.12 26.28
CA LEU A 515 15.79 0.50 25.20
C LEU A 515 15.83 -1.03 25.27
N GLN A 516 16.97 -1.58 25.72
CA GLN A 516 17.13 -3.00 25.94
C GLN A 516 16.26 -3.53 27.06
N ASP A 517 16.22 -2.86 28.20
CA ASP A 517 15.44 -3.26 29.38
C ASP A 517 13.93 -3.19 29.08
N ALA A 518 13.49 -2.10 28.44
CA ALA A 518 12.10 -1.96 27.99
C ALA A 518 11.72 -3.01 26.93
N GLY A 519 12.65 -3.38 26.05
CA GLY A 519 12.45 -4.45 25.09
C GLY A 519 12.30 -5.81 25.76
N TRP A 520 13.16 -6.11 26.72
CA TRP A 520 13.09 -7.35 27.50
C TRP A 520 11.80 -7.47 28.30
N ALA A 521 11.36 -6.40 28.96
CA ALA A 521 10.09 -6.36 29.69
C ALA A 521 8.90 -6.73 28.77
N LYS A 522 8.90 -6.25 27.52
CA LYS A 522 7.80 -6.57 26.58
C LYS A 522 7.88 -7.97 26.01
N VAL A 523 9.08 -8.54 25.94
CA VAL A 523 9.28 -9.94 25.55
C VAL A 523 8.84 -10.85 26.69
N SER A 524 9.19 -10.55 27.95
CA SER A 524 8.78 -11.32 29.12
C SER A 524 7.27 -11.33 29.29
N ASP A 525 6.62 -10.19 29.06
CA ASP A 525 5.16 -10.06 29.16
C ASP A 525 4.42 -10.70 27.97
N GLY A 526 5.15 -11.23 26.99
CA GLY A 526 4.58 -11.85 25.79
C GLY A 526 3.87 -10.89 24.85
N THR A 527 4.17 -9.60 24.95
CA THR A 527 3.65 -8.56 24.04
C THR A 527 4.35 -8.62 22.68
N THR A 528 5.65 -8.93 22.66
CA THR A 528 6.44 -9.08 21.42
C THR A 528 7.35 -10.32 21.51
N THR A 529 8.09 -10.59 20.42
CA THR A 529 8.97 -11.77 20.31
C THR A 529 10.44 -11.36 20.36
N LEU A 530 11.32 -12.31 20.68
CA LEU A 530 12.78 -12.11 20.61
C LEU A 530 13.25 -11.73 19.20
N GLU A 531 12.67 -12.35 18.17
CA GLU A 531 13.03 -12.12 16.78
C GLU A 531 12.73 -10.67 16.38
N GLU A 532 11.56 -10.17 16.78
CA GLU A 532 11.12 -8.82 16.49
C GLU A 532 11.94 -7.78 17.25
N PHE A 533 12.20 -8.02 18.53
CA PHE A 533 13.08 -7.16 19.31
C PHE A 533 14.50 -7.15 18.74
N GLY A 534 15.05 -8.30 18.36
CA GLY A 534 16.36 -8.43 17.71
C GLY A 534 16.46 -7.69 16.38
N ARG A 535 15.39 -7.69 15.57
CA ARG A 535 15.28 -6.92 14.32
C ARG A 535 15.39 -5.42 14.59
N VAL A 536 14.67 -4.95 15.59
CA VAL A 536 14.60 -3.52 15.95
C VAL A 536 15.86 -3.08 16.65
N ALA A 537 16.53 -3.90 17.47
CA ALA A 537 17.80 -3.56 18.10
C ALA A 537 18.96 -3.45 17.07
N LYS A 538 19.01 -4.35 16.08
CA LYS A 538 20.10 -4.37 15.07
C LYS A 538 20.04 -3.23 14.07
N SER A 539 18.86 -2.70 13.76
CA SER A 539 18.70 -1.64 12.74
C SER A 539 19.34 -0.30 13.12
N GLY A 540 19.77 -0.12 14.38
CA GLY A 540 20.54 1.03 14.85
C GLY A 540 22.05 0.95 14.57
N GLN A 541 22.56 -0.22 14.21
CA GLN A 541 23.93 -0.35 13.74
C GLN A 541 23.94 -0.02 12.25
N SER A 542 24.32 1.22 11.93
CA SER A 542 24.67 1.61 10.56
C SER A 542 25.44 0.48 9.89
N LYS A 543 24.95 0.00 8.74
CA LYS A 543 25.67 -0.94 7.89
C LYS A 543 27.05 -0.32 7.63
N LYS A 544 28.08 -0.73 8.39
CA LYS A 544 29.47 -0.44 8.07
C LYS A 544 29.62 -0.88 6.62
N LYS A 545 29.82 0.10 5.73
CA LYS A 545 30.01 -0.11 4.29
C LYS A 545 30.97 -1.29 4.13
N THR A 546 30.46 -2.40 3.64
CA THR A 546 31.29 -3.48 3.12
C THR A 546 32.03 -2.85 1.94
N LYS A 547 33.24 -2.35 2.20
CA LYS A 547 34.20 -2.02 1.14
C LYS A 547 34.43 -3.33 0.41
N LYS A 548 33.82 -3.47 -0.77
CA LYS A 548 34.26 -4.47 -1.74
C LYS A 548 35.75 -4.20 -1.99
N LYS A 549 36.57 -5.21 -1.71
CA LYS A 549 37.92 -5.31 -2.24
C LYS A 549 37.85 -5.46 -3.75
#